data_AF-A0A2A9FFX8-F1
#
_entry.id   AF-A0A2A9FFX8-F1
#
_cell.length_a   1.000
_cell.length_b   1.000
_cell.length_c   1.000
_cell.angle_alpha   90.00
_cell.angle_beta   90.00
_cell.angle_gamma   90.00
#
_symmetry.space_group_name_H-M   'P 1'
#
loop_
_entity.id
_entity.type
_entity.pdbx_description
1 polymer ?
#
loop_
_entity_poly.entity_id
_entity_poly.type
_entity_poly.pdbx_seq_one_letter_code
_entity_poly.pdbx_strand_id
1 'polypeptide(L)' 'MRVRAHREAAGLSQEGLAREAGVHWTFVNQVERGLRNVSLHNLLKLAYGLGVDASTLVRRLKPPEG' A
#
# COMPACT_ATOMS: atom_id res chain seq x y z
N MET A 1 -3.63 9.01 0.45
CA MET A 1 -2.40 8.23 0.13
C MET A 1 -2.69 7.31 -1.06
N ARG A 2 -1.72 7.03 -1.95
CA ARG A 2 -1.93 6.22 -3.16
C ARG A 2 -2.50 4.82 -2.87
N VAL A 3 -1.97 4.13 -1.86
CA VAL A 3 -2.46 2.80 -1.43
C VAL A 3 -3.95 2.84 -1.08
N ARG A 4 -4.38 3.84 -0.31
CA ARG A 4 -5.79 4.03 0.06
C ARG A 4 -6.70 4.21 -1.15
N ALA A 5 -6.30 5.06 -2.10
CA ALA A 5 -7.09 5.32 -3.30
C ALA A 5 -7.28 4.04 -4.14
N HIS A 6 -6.21 3.26 -4.34
CA HIS A 6 -6.30 1.98 -5.04
C HIS A 6 -7.13 0.94 -4.27
N ARG A 7 -7.01 0.90 -2.93
CA ARG A 7 -7.80 0.01 -2.09
C ARG A 7 -9.29 0.30 -2.21
N GLU A 8 -9.67 1.57 -2.12
CA GLU A 8 -11.07 2.01 -2.24
C GLU A 8 -11.61 1.73 -3.65
N ALA A 9 -10.81 1.97 -4.70
CA ALA A 9 -11.19 1.62 -6.07
C ALA A 9 -11.36 0.10 -6.30
N ALA A 10 -10.61 -0.72 -5.56
CA ALA A 10 -10.75 -2.18 -5.57
C ALA A 10 -11.91 -2.69 -4.67
N GLY A 11 -12.64 -1.81 -3.99
CA GLY A 11 -13.75 -2.19 -3.10
C GLY A 11 -13.31 -2.93 -1.82
N LEU A 12 -12.03 -2.83 -1.46
CA LEU A 12 -11.46 -3.57 -0.33
C LEU A 12 -11.54 -2.77 0.97
N SER A 13 -11.85 -3.43 2.09
CA SER A 13 -11.56 -2.88 3.42
C SER A 13 -10.05 -2.97 3.74
N GLN A 14 -9.57 -2.30 4.80
CA GLN A 14 -8.17 -2.43 5.22
C GLN A 14 -7.81 -3.88 5.56
N GLU A 15 -8.70 -4.60 6.24
CA GLU A 15 -8.56 -6.04 6.51
C GLU A 15 -8.61 -6.88 5.23
N GLY A 16 -9.45 -6.47 4.28
CA GLY A 16 -9.52 -7.09 2.95
C GLY A 16 -8.19 -7.01 2.23
N LEU A 17 -7.61 -5.82 2.10
CA LEU A 17 -6.28 -5.65 1.51
C LEU A 17 -5.22 -6.40 2.30
N ALA A 18 -5.27 -6.39 3.63
CA ALA A 18 -4.29 -7.09 4.46
C ALA A 18 -4.27 -8.59 4.18
N ARG A 19 -5.47 -9.20 4.04
CA ARG A 19 -5.64 -10.59 3.67
C ARG A 19 -5.09 -10.88 2.27
N GLU A 20 -5.48 -10.09 1.26
CA GLU A 20 -4.98 -10.28 -0.11
C GLU A 20 -3.46 -10.10 -0.23
N ALA A 21 -2.89 -9.15 0.52
CA ALA A 21 -1.46 -8.87 0.53
C ALA A 21 -0.65 -9.79 1.46
N GLY A 22 -1.29 -10.64 2.27
CA GLY A 22 -0.60 -11.48 3.25
C GLY A 22 0.20 -10.67 4.28
N VAL A 23 -0.43 -9.62 4.82
CA VAL A 23 0.12 -8.72 5.86
C VAL A 23 -0.91 -8.49 6.97
N HIS A 24 -0.50 -7.86 8.07
CA HIS A 24 -1.42 -7.52 9.16
C HIS A 24 -2.21 -6.25 8.84
N TRP A 25 -3.48 -6.16 9.24
CA TRP A 25 -4.34 -5.00 8.97
C TRP A 25 -3.81 -3.69 9.58
N THR A 26 -3.14 -3.77 10.73
CA THR A 26 -2.48 -2.60 11.35
C THR A 26 -1.35 -2.05 10.48
N PHE A 27 -0.67 -2.91 9.70
CA PHE A 27 0.34 -2.46 8.74
C PHE A 27 -0.31 -1.65 7.63
N VAL A 28 -1.44 -2.10 7.07
CA VAL A 28 -2.21 -1.34 6.07
C VAL A 28 -2.62 0.04 6.62
N ASN A 29 -3.14 0.10 7.84
CA ASN A 29 -3.51 1.36 8.50
C ASN A 29 -2.30 2.32 8.65
N GLN A 30 -1.15 1.81 9.11
CA GLN A 30 0.08 2.63 9.24
C GLN A 30 0.56 3.17 7.90
N VAL A 31 0.53 2.32 6.86
CA VAL A 31 0.89 2.70 5.49
C VAL A 31 -0.02 3.81 5.01
N GLU A 32 -1.34 3.64 5.09
CA GLU A 32 -2.31 4.64 4.60
C GLU A 32 -2.19 6.01 5.28
N ARG A 33 -1.69 6.03 6.52
CA ARG A 33 -1.44 7.23 7.32
C ARG A 33 -0.04 7.83 7.10
N GLY A 34 0.81 7.20 6.28
CA GLY A 34 2.18 7.63 6.03
C GLY A 34 3.11 7.51 7.24
N LEU A 35 2.77 6.66 8.21
CA LEU A 35 3.48 6.57 9.50
C LEU A 35 4.74 5.68 9.45
N ARG A 36 5.07 5.11 8.29
CA ARG A 36 6.24 4.24 8.13
C ARG A 36 6.86 4.34 6.74
N ASN A 37 8.18 4.18 6.71
CA ASN A 37 8.90 3.83 5.49
C ASN A 37 8.59 2.36 5.14
N VAL A 38 8.07 2.12 3.94
CA VAL A 38 7.66 0.81 3.48
C VAL A 38 8.85 0.14 2.79
N SER A 39 9.26 -1.03 3.28
CA SER A 39 10.28 -1.83 2.58
C SER A 39 9.78 -2.26 1.20
N LEU A 40 10.70 -2.48 0.26
CA LEU A 40 10.35 -2.95 -1.09
C LEU A 40 9.53 -4.25 -1.05
N HIS A 41 9.86 -5.18 -0.15
CA HIS A 41 9.11 -6.42 0.05
C HIS A 41 7.63 -6.18 0.37
N ASN A 42 7.35 -5.27 1.31
CA ASN A 42 5.97 -4.97 1.69
C ASN A 42 5.25 -4.14 0.63
N LEU A 43 5.97 -3.31 -0.13
CA LEU A 43 5.40 -2.61 -1.28
C LEU A 43 4.90 -3.61 -2.33
N LEU A 44 5.70 -4.64 -2.64
CA LEU A 44 5.32 -5.69 -3.59
C LEU A 44 4.10 -6.47 -3.11
N LYS A 45 4.04 -6.81 -1.82
CA LYS A 45 2.85 -7.45 -1.22
C LYS A 45 1.58 -6.60 -1.35
N LEU A 46 1.67 -5.30 -1.07
CA LEU A 46 0.54 -4.39 -1.21
C LEU A 46 0.10 -4.26 -2.67
N ALA A 47 1.06 -4.15 -3.60
CA ALA A 47 0.79 -4.08 -5.02
C ALA A 47 0.06 -5.34 -5.51
N TYR A 48 0.55 -6.51 -5.10
CA TYR A 48 -0.10 -7.80 -5.36
C TYR A 48 -1.53 -7.84 -4.81
N GLY A 49 -1.74 -7.48 -3.54
CA GLY A 49 -3.07 -7.49 -2.92
C GLY A 49 -4.04 -6.43 -3.50
N LEU A 50 -3.52 -5.42 -4.19
CA LEU A 50 -4.30 -4.41 -4.91
C LEU A 50 -4.53 -4.77 -6.39
N GLY A 51 -3.89 -5.82 -6.91
CA GLY A 51 -3.94 -6.17 -8.32
C GLY A 51 -3.32 -5.13 -9.25
N VAL A 52 -2.30 -4.39 -8.78
CA VAL A 52 -1.61 -3.36 -9.57
C VAL A 52 -0.10 -3.58 -9.56
N ASP A 53 0.60 -3.02 -10.55
CA ASP A 53 2.06 -2.99 -10.51
C ASP A 53 2.58 -2.13 -9.36
N ALA A 54 3.68 -2.56 -8.72
CA ALA A 54 4.33 -1.78 -7.67
C ALA A 54 4.76 -0.38 -8.15
N SER A 55 5.09 -0.24 -9.44
CA SER A 55 5.39 1.04 -10.08
C SER A 55 4.25 2.04 -9.95
N THR A 56 2.98 1.60 -10.00
CA THR A 56 1.78 2.45 -9.84
C THR A 56 1.76 3.14 -8.46
N LEU A 57 2.22 2.43 -7.43
CA LEU A 57 2.26 2.94 -6.06
C LEU A 57 3.36 3.98 -5.85
N VAL A 58 4.44 3.93 -6.64
CA VAL A 58 5.63 4.79 -6.47
C VAL A 58 5.87 5.80 -7.61
N ARG A 59 5.11 5.71 -8.71
CA ARG A 59 5.30 6.58 -9.88
C ARG A 59 5.15 8.05 -9.48
N ARG A 60 6.13 8.87 -9.86
CA ARG A 60 6.18 10.31 -9.54
C ARG A 60 6.31 10.63 -8.04
N LEU A 61 6.70 9.67 -7.20
CA LEU A 61 7.16 10.01 -5.87
C LEU A 61 8.46 10.81 -5.99
N LYS A 62 8.55 11.90 -5.23
CA LYS A 62 9.80 12.61 -5.02
C LYS A 62 10.48 12.02 -3.79
N PRO A 63 11.83 11.97 -3.75
CA PRO A 63 12.51 11.71 -2.49
C PRO A 63 12.04 12.72 -1.44
N PRO A 64 11.89 12.31 -0.16
CA PRO A 64 11.61 13.26 0.91
C PRO A 64 12.70 14.32 0.94
N GLU A 65 12.30 15.58 1.16
CA GLU A 65 13.26 16.64 1.44
C GLU A 65 13.89 16.36 2.80
N GLY A 66 15.22 16.42 2.85
CA GLY A 66 16.01 16.15 4.05
C GLY A 66 15.90 17.26 5.09
#